data_AF-A0A529SK19-F1
#
_entry.id   AF-A0A529SK19-F1
#
_cell.length_a   1.000
_cell.length_b   1.000
_cell.length_c   1.000
_cell.angle_alpha   90.00
_cell.angle_beta   90.00
_cell.angle_gamma   90.00
#
_symmetry.space_group_name_H-M   'P 1'
#
loop_
_entity.id
_entity.type
_entity.pdbx_description
1 polymer ?
#
loop_
_entity_poly.entity_id
_entity_poly.type
_entity_poly.pdbx_seq_one_letter_code
_entity_poly.pdbx_strand_id
1 'polypeptide(L)'
;TYLKALAAADNDVPFYVALPSPTIDWTVADGLKEIPIEERSGDEVSLVWGKTADGKVAQVRVSPDATPAANPAFDVTPARLVTGLITERGVAKASREGLKAMFPERG
;
A
#
# COMPACT_ATOMS: atom_id res chain seq x y z
N THR A 1 -1.18 -3.58 -0.79
CA THR A 1 -0.01 -4.27 -0.22
C THR A 1 -0.38 -5.35 0.79
N TYR A 2 -1.33 -5.09 1.69
CA TYR A 2 -1.77 -5.99 2.76
C TYR A 2 -2.00 -7.45 2.32
N LEU A 3 -2.72 -7.67 1.23
CA LEU A 3 -2.99 -9.03 0.72
C LEU A 3 -1.73 -9.83 0.39
N LYS A 4 -0.67 -9.15 -0.06
CA LYS A 4 0.62 -9.81 -0.37
C LYS A 4 1.34 -10.20 0.92
N ALA A 5 1.27 -9.35 1.94
CA ALA A 5 1.83 -9.64 3.25
C ALA A 5 1.10 -10.79 3.97
N LEU A 6 -0.23 -10.90 3.82
CA LEU A 6 -0.98 -12.06 4.28
C LEU A 6 -0.52 -13.35 3.60
N ALA A 7 -0.44 -13.35 2.26
CA ALA A 7 0.01 -14.52 1.51
C ALA A 7 1.45 -14.92 1.88
N ALA A 8 2.34 -13.93 2.07
CA ALA A 8 3.71 -14.18 2.49
C ALA A 8 3.77 -14.83 3.88
N ALA A 9 3.01 -14.32 4.84
CA ALA A 9 2.94 -14.88 6.18
C ALA A 9 2.36 -16.30 6.21
N ASP A 10 1.35 -16.58 5.37
CA ASP A 10 0.73 -17.90 5.24
C ASP A 10 1.66 -18.95 4.61
N ASN A 11 2.67 -18.51 3.86
CA ASN A 11 3.61 -19.37 3.14
C ASN A 11 5.04 -19.28 3.68
N ASP A 12 5.23 -18.74 4.90
CA ASP A 12 6.53 -18.57 5.55
C ASP A 12 7.57 -17.82 4.69
N VAL A 13 7.12 -16.88 3.87
CA VAL A 13 7.96 -16.03 3.03
C VAL A 13 8.25 -14.69 3.74
N PRO A 14 9.52 -14.28 3.90
CA PRO A 14 9.85 -12.97 4.45
C PRO A 14 9.28 -11.81 3.62
N PHE A 15 8.60 -10.87 4.28
CA PHE A 15 8.00 -9.70 3.65
C PHE A 15 8.71 -8.42 4.10
N TYR A 16 9.47 -7.79 3.20
CA TYR A 16 10.20 -6.55 3.49
C TYR A 16 9.54 -5.34 2.85
N VAL A 17 9.58 -4.19 3.53
CA VAL A 17 9.16 -2.90 2.97
C VAL A 17 10.40 -2.03 2.83
N ALA A 18 10.69 -1.59 1.61
CA ALA A 18 11.75 -0.63 1.34
C ALA A 18 11.17 0.79 1.25
N LEU A 19 11.67 1.69 2.09
CA LEU A 19 11.24 3.08 2.17
C LEU A 19 12.37 3.97 2.69
N PRO A 20 12.55 5.19 2.14
CA PRO A 20 13.48 6.15 2.72
C PRO A 20 12.88 6.80 3.98
N SER A 21 13.73 7.31 4.87
CA SER A 21 13.28 7.95 6.12
C SER A 21 12.24 9.08 5.99
N PRO A 22 12.19 9.90 4.92
CA PRO A 22 11.13 10.90 4.75
C PRO A 22 9.72 10.32 4.54
N THR A 23 9.60 9.05 4.19
CA THR A 23 8.30 8.35 4.08
C THR A 23 7.75 7.93 5.44
N ILE A 24 8.58 7.95 6.49
CA ILE A 24 8.15 7.63 7.84
C ILE A 24 7.52 8.87 8.47
N ASP A 25 6.23 8.77 8.79
CA ASP A 25 5.56 9.73 9.65
C ASP A 25 5.83 9.36 11.12
N TRP A 26 6.62 10.18 11.80
CA TRP A 26 7.02 9.99 13.20
C TRP A 26 5.93 10.38 14.20
N THR A 27 4.84 11.01 13.73
CA THR A 27 3.72 11.46 14.58
C THR A 27 2.63 10.40 14.71
N VAL A 28 2.56 9.44 13.79
CA VAL A 28 1.54 8.38 13.76
C VAL A 28 1.87 7.26 14.74
N ALA A 29 0.89 6.84 15.55
CA ALA A 29 1.04 5.73 16.49
C ALA A 29 0.27 4.46 16.07
N ASP A 30 -0.87 4.62 15.39
CA ASP A 30 -1.75 3.58 14.89
C ASP A 30 -2.11 3.85 13.42
N GLY A 31 -1.38 3.18 12.52
CA GLY A 31 -1.57 3.35 11.08
C GLY A 31 -2.98 2.97 10.58
N LEU A 32 -3.72 2.10 11.28
CA LEU A 32 -5.07 1.70 10.84
C LEU A 32 -6.12 2.78 11.13
N LYS A 33 -5.90 3.59 12.17
CA LYS A 33 -6.83 4.65 12.59
C LYS A 33 -6.42 6.03 12.10
N GLU A 34 -5.12 6.27 11.99
CA GLU A 34 -4.58 7.62 11.77
C GLU A 34 -4.20 7.91 10.32
N ILE A 35 -3.89 6.88 9.51
CA ILE A 35 -3.52 7.10 8.10
C ILE A 35 -4.81 7.19 7.26
N PRO A 36 -5.14 8.35 6.68
CA PRO A 36 -6.28 8.47 5.79
C PRO A 36 -6.03 7.68 4.50
N ILE A 37 -7.03 6.92 4.06
CA ILE A 37 -7.00 6.22 2.78
C ILE A 37 -7.67 7.09 1.74
N GLU A 38 -6.91 7.45 0.71
CA GLU A 38 -7.44 8.16 -0.46
C GLU A 38 -8.44 7.27 -1.20
N GLU A 39 -9.67 7.76 -1.38
CA GLU A 39 -10.67 7.16 -2.27
C GLU A 39 -10.59 7.86 -3.63
N ARG A 40 -10.26 7.09 -4.67
CA ARG A 40 -10.12 7.59 -6.04
C ARG A 40 -11.40 7.41 -6.83
N SER A 41 -11.46 8.00 -8.03
CA SER A 41 -12.64 7.86 -8.89
C SER A 41 -12.93 6.39 -9.19
N GLY A 42 -14.20 6.00 -9.07
CA GLY A 42 -14.68 4.67 -9.45
C GLY A 42 -14.51 4.36 -10.94
N ASP A 43 -14.32 5.39 -11.77
CA ASP A 43 -14.05 5.19 -13.20
C ASP A 43 -12.71 4.51 -13.45
N GLU A 44 -11.70 4.66 -12.57
CA GLU A 44 -10.40 4.00 -12.75
C GLU A 44 -10.47 2.46 -12.68
N VAL A 45 -11.49 1.93 -12.01
CA VAL A 45 -11.76 0.47 -11.92
C VAL A 45 -12.88 0.03 -12.86
N SER A 46 -13.74 0.97 -13.29
CA SER A 46 -14.89 0.66 -14.14
C SER A 46 -14.63 0.84 -15.64
N LEU A 47 -13.65 1.68 -16.01
CA LEU A 47 -13.26 2.00 -17.38
C LEU A 47 -11.85 1.47 -17.66
N VAL A 48 -11.66 0.85 -18.81
CA VAL A 48 -10.34 0.44 -19.30
C VAL A 48 -10.07 1.02 -20.68
N TRP A 49 -8.81 1.37 -20.96
CA TRP A 49 -8.38 1.72 -22.31
C TRP A 49 -8.25 0.45 -23.16
N GLY A 50 -8.86 0.44 -24.33
CA GLY A 50 -8.82 -0.69 -25.25
C GLY A 50 -8.92 -0.25 -26.71
N LYS A 51 -8.59 -1.18 -27.62
CA LYS A 51 -8.80 -1.00 -29.05
C LYS A 51 -10.17 -1.56 -29.43
N THR A 52 -10.99 -0.73 -30.07
CA THR A 52 -12.33 -1.10 -30.54
C THR A 52 -12.26 -1.89 -31.85
N ALA A 53 -13.38 -2.51 -32.24
CA ALA A 53 -13.47 -3.31 -33.47
C ALA A 53 -13.20 -2.49 -34.75
N ASP A 54 -13.51 -1.19 -34.75
CA ASP A 54 -13.19 -0.25 -35.83
C ASP A 54 -11.75 0.31 -35.76
N GLY A 55 -10.94 -0.21 -34.83
CA GLY A 55 -9.51 0.05 -34.74
C GLY A 55 -9.10 1.29 -33.95
N LYS A 56 -10.04 2.00 -33.31
CA LYS A 56 -9.76 3.18 -32.49
C LYS A 56 -9.36 2.79 -31.07
N VAL A 57 -8.60 3.64 -30.39
CA VAL A 57 -8.32 3.50 -28.95
C VAL A 57 -9.34 4.35 -28.19
N ALA A 58 -10.09 3.72 -27.28
CA ALA A 58 -11.12 4.37 -26.49
C ALA A 58 -11.19 3.78 -25.07
N GLN A 59 -11.82 4.50 -24.15
CA GLN A 59 -12.21 3.95 -22.86
C GLN A 59 -13.51 3.15 -23.01
N VAL A 60 -13.54 1.97 -22.40
CA VAL A 60 -14.70 1.07 -22.42
C VAL A 60 -15.07 0.74 -20.99
N ARG A 61 -16.37 0.88 -20.67
CA ARG A 61 -16.91 0.44 -19.38
C ARG A 61 -17.00 -1.08 -19.35
N VAL A 62 -16.37 -1.68 -18.35
CA VAL A 62 -16.36 -3.14 -18.13
C VAL A 62 -17.34 -3.59 -17.04
N SER A 63 -17.76 -2.67 -16.18
CA SER A 63 -18.84 -2.90 -15.22
C SER A 63 -20.22 -2.66 -15.87
N PRO A 64 -21.31 -3.20 -15.30
CA PRO A 64 -22.65 -2.70 -15.60
C PRO A 64 -22.77 -1.20 -15.27
N ASP A 65 -23.66 -0.48 -15.97
CA ASP A 65 -23.81 0.98 -15.87
C ASP A 65 -24.20 1.46 -14.46
N ALA A 66 -25.04 0.70 -13.76
CA ALA A 66 -25.57 1.08 -12.45
C ALA A 66 -24.75 0.53 -11.27
N THR A 67 -23.57 -0.08 -11.52
CA THR A 67 -22.77 -0.70 -10.46
C THR A 67 -21.92 0.36 -9.74
N PRO A 68 -22.08 0.52 -8.40
CA PRO A 68 -21.17 1.36 -7.62
C PRO A 68 -19.77 0.74 -7.56
N ALA A 69 -18.75 1.60 -7.45
CA ALA A 69 -17.36 1.19 -7.33
C ALA A 69 -16.75 1.69 -6.01
N ALA A 70 -15.87 0.88 -5.43
CA ALA A 70 -14.96 1.27 -4.36
C ALA A 70 -13.54 1.26 -4.93
N ASN A 71 -12.78 2.32 -4.69
CA ASN A 71 -11.42 2.44 -5.23
C ASN A 71 -10.47 3.07 -4.22
N PRO A 72 -10.20 2.37 -3.09
CA PRO A 72 -9.18 2.81 -2.14
C PRO A 72 -7.80 2.71 -2.81
N ALA A 73 -7.08 3.82 -2.87
CA ALA A 73 -5.76 3.88 -3.50
C ALA A 73 -4.69 3.10 -2.71
N PHE A 74 -4.90 2.94 -1.41
CA PHE A 74 -3.96 2.34 -0.48
C PHE A 74 -4.64 1.38 0.48
N ASP A 75 -3.83 0.51 1.09
CA ASP A 75 -4.20 -0.30 2.25
C ASP A 75 -3.11 -0.17 3.32
N VAL A 76 -3.46 -0.51 4.56
CA VAL A 76 -2.51 -0.53 5.67
C VAL A 76 -2.07 -1.97 5.91
N THR A 77 -0.76 -2.21 5.91
CA THR A 77 -0.18 -3.52 6.27
C THR A 77 0.26 -3.47 7.74
N PRO A 78 -0.36 -4.24 8.66
CA PRO A 78 0.06 -4.28 10.06
C PRO A 78 1.53 -4.71 10.20
N ALA A 79 2.26 -4.05 11.10
CA ALA A 79 3.69 -4.30 11.32
C ALA A 79 4.03 -5.77 11.65
N ARG A 80 3.10 -6.51 12.28
CA ARG A 80 3.25 -7.95 12.55
C ARG A 80 3.40 -8.83 11.31
N LEU A 81 3.01 -8.34 10.12
CA LEU A 81 3.16 -9.03 8.84
C LEU A 81 4.43 -8.60 8.08
N VAL A 82 5.21 -7.69 8.63
CA VAL A 82 6.41 -7.14 7.99
C VAL A 82 7.65 -7.68 8.70
N THR A 83 8.50 -8.41 7.97
CA THR A 83 9.75 -8.96 8.48
C THR A 83 10.74 -7.85 8.84
N GLY A 84 10.86 -6.82 7.99
CA GLY A 84 11.75 -5.69 8.24
C GLY A 84 11.50 -4.50 7.33
N LEU A 85 11.99 -3.35 7.79
CA LEU A 85 11.97 -2.08 7.07
C LEU A 85 13.39 -1.80 6.56
N ILE A 86 13.52 -1.59 5.25
CA ILE A 86 14.79 -1.28 4.59
C ILE A 86 14.79 0.22 4.30
N THR A 87 15.79 0.93 4.84
CA THR A 87 15.97 2.37 4.66
C THR A 87 17.38 2.67 4.15
N GLU A 88 17.70 3.96 3.96
CA GLU A 88 19.06 4.39 3.66
C GLU A 88 20.08 4.07 4.77
N ARG A 89 19.62 3.69 5.98
CA ARG A 89 20.46 3.30 7.13
C ARG A 89 20.56 1.79 7.35
N GLY A 90 20.05 0.98 6.43
CA GLY A 90 20.07 -0.47 6.52
C GLY A 90 18.69 -1.07 6.86
N VAL A 91 18.68 -2.17 7.61
CA VAL A 91 17.45 -2.94 7.88
C VAL A 91 17.09 -2.89 9.37
N ALA A 92 15.86 -2.48 9.67
CA ALA A 92 15.29 -2.48 11.02
C ALA A 92 14.16 -3.50 11.13
N LYS A 93 13.92 -4.01 12.33
CA LYS A 93 12.65 -4.68 12.64
C LYS A 93 11.50 -3.67 12.44
N ALA A 94 10.37 -4.12 11.90
CA ALA A 94 9.16 -3.31 11.79
C ALA A 94 8.50 -3.09 13.16
N SER A 95 9.15 -2.29 14.01
CA SER A 95 8.66 -1.91 15.33
C SER A 95 9.15 -0.51 15.71
N ARG A 96 8.52 0.08 16.73
CA ARG A 96 8.93 1.38 17.28
C ARG A 96 10.38 1.34 17.78
N GLU A 97 10.78 0.26 18.45
CA GLU A 97 12.13 0.07 18.96
C GLU A 97 13.14 -0.09 17.82
N GLY A 98 12.77 -0.84 16.76
CA GLY A 98 13.60 -1.00 15.58
C GLY A 98 13.87 0.33 14.88
N LEU A 99 12.83 1.15 14.70
CA LEU A 99 12.97 2.50 14.14
C LEU A 99 13.75 3.44 15.08
N LYS A 100 13.50 3.41 16.39
CA LYS A 100 14.23 4.24 17.36
C LYS A 100 15.72 3.91 17.42
N ALA A 101 16.09 2.63 17.30
CA ALA A 101 17.49 2.21 17.23
C ALA A 101 18.18 2.71 15.96
N MET A 102 17.46 2.76 14.83
CA MET A 102 17.98 3.21 13.54
C MET A 102 18.01 4.74 13.39
N PHE A 103 17.06 5.44 14.01
CA PHE A 103 16.90 6.89 13.99
C PHE A 103 16.80 7.45 15.43
N PRO A 104 17.88 7.39 16.22
CA PRO A 104 17.85 7.82 17.62
C PRO A 104 17.53 9.31 17.78
N GLU A 105 17.75 10.12 16.75
CA GLU A 105 17.45 11.55 16.74
C GLU A 105 15.97 11.90 16.48
N ARG A 106 15.15 10.93 16.07
CA ARG A 106 13.71 11.11 15.72
C ARG A 106 12.76 10.65 16.83
N GLY A 107 13.30 10.34 18.01
CA GLY A 107 12.59 9.73 19.15
C GLY A 107 11.88 10.71 20.07
#